data_AF-A0A662DIK9-F1
#
_entry.id   AF-A0A662DIK9-F1
#
_cell.length_a   1.000
_cell.length_b   1.000
_cell.length_c   1.000
_cell.angle_alpha   90.00
_cell.angle_beta   90.00
_cell.angle_gamma   90.00
#
_symmetry.space_group_name_H-M   'P 1'
#
loop_
_entity.id
_entity.type
_entity.pdbx_description
1 polymer ?
#
loop_
_entity_poly.entity_id
_entity_poly.type
_entity_poly.pdbx_seq_one_letter_code
_entity_poly.pdbx_strand_id
1 'polypeptide(L)'
;VIIGRCKEENIKIEQLSTPGDIILRVKKYKGPITLFRGNFALELFHRAASFTARYSDAPEDKEVEVEYWQVPEGEIKKIKVKAAGVEDIEKSRIEDAHEAFCL
;
A
#
# COMPACT_ATOMS: atom_id res chain seq x y z
N VAL A 1 2.46 2.70 -6.52
CA VAL A 1 2.20 2.11 -5.19
C VAL A 1 3.16 0.96 -5.00
N ILE A 2 3.80 0.85 -3.83
CA ILE A 2 4.72 -0.24 -3.49
C ILE A 2 4.21 -0.86 -2.19
N ILE A 3 4.11 -2.19 -2.11
CA ILE A 3 3.56 -2.91 -0.95
C ILE A 3 4.66 -3.84 -0.42
N GLY A 4 5.04 -3.67 0.84
CA GLY A 4 6.05 -4.52 1.49
C GLY A 4 5.41 -5.79 2.05
N ARG A 5 5.76 -6.94 1.48
CA ARG A 5 5.21 -8.26 1.82
C ARG A 5 5.95 -8.96 2.96
N CYS A 6 7.10 -8.45 3.36
CA CYS A 6 7.87 -8.94 4.50
C CYS A 6 8.47 -7.79 5.32
N LYS A 7 9.06 -8.13 6.48
CA LYS A 7 9.67 -7.15 7.38
C LYS A 7 10.83 -6.41 6.71
N GLU A 8 11.64 -7.12 5.93
CA GLU A 8 12.79 -6.57 5.22
C GLU A 8 12.36 -5.55 4.15
N GLU A 9 11.28 -5.84 3.42
CA GLU A 9 10.70 -4.91 2.44
C GLU A 9 10.09 -3.69 3.12
N ASN A 10 9.39 -3.86 4.24
CA ASN A 10 8.83 -2.75 5.02
C ASN A 10 9.93 -1.77 5.47
N ILE A 11 11.06 -2.30 5.98
CA ILE A 11 12.21 -1.48 6.37
C ILE A 11 12.77 -0.71 5.17
N LYS A 12 12.92 -1.36 4.01
CA LYS A 12 13.39 -0.70 2.78
C LYS A 12 12.42 0.39 2.32
N ILE A 13 11.11 0.15 2.40
CA ILE A 13 10.10 1.15 2.06
C ILE A 13 10.24 2.39 2.93
N GLU A 14 10.38 2.23 4.25
CA GLU A 14 10.56 3.35 5.17
C GLU A 14 11.86 4.12 4.85
N GLN A 15 12.97 3.41 4.59
CA GLN A 15 14.26 4.02 4.25
C GLN A 15 14.26 4.75 2.91
N LEU A 16 13.51 4.25 1.91
CA LEU A 16 13.42 4.84 0.56
C LEU A 16 12.32 5.89 0.43
N SER A 17 11.49 6.06 1.47
CA SER A 17 10.46 7.07 1.50
C SER A 17 11.08 8.47 1.54
N THR A 18 10.41 9.42 0.89
CA THR A 18 10.83 10.81 0.73
C THR A 18 9.75 11.74 1.29
N PRO A 19 10.11 12.96 1.73
CA PRO A 19 9.11 13.91 2.21
C PRO A 19 8.00 14.13 1.17
N GLY A 20 6.73 13.98 1.60
CA GLY A 20 5.58 14.04 0.69
C GLY A 20 4.97 12.69 0.34
N ASP A 21 5.70 11.59 0.52
CA ASP A 21 5.13 10.26 0.36
C ASP A 21 4.08 9.96 1.43
N ILE A 22 3.14 9.08 1.08
CA ILE A 22 2.11 8.61 2.00
C ILE A 22 2.37 7.15 2.32
N ILE A 23 2.43 6.83 3.61
CA ILE A 23 2.51 5.46 4.10
C ILE A 23 1.12 5.02 4.54
N LEU A 24 0.76 3.75 4.26
CA LEU A 24 -0.47 3.13 4.70
C LEU A 24 -0.19 1.82 5.44
N ARG A 25 -1.02 1.52 6.46
CA ARG A 25 -1.04 0.24 7.17
C ARG A 25 -2.44 -0.10 7.66
N VAL A 26 -2.76 -1.39 7.75
CA VAL A 26 -4.02 -1.82 8.37
C VAL A 26 -3.94 -1.68 9.89
N LYS A 27 -4.97 -1.11 10.49
CA LYS A 27 -5.07 -0.95 11.94
C LYS A 27 -5.60 -2.25 12.57
N LYS A 28 -5.02 -2.65 13.71
CA LYS A 28 -5.40 -3.83 14.51
C LYS A 28 -5.14 -5.20 13.86
N TYR A 29 -4.56 -5.25 12.67
CA TYR A 29 -4.18 -6.48 11.99
C TYR A 29 -2.72 -6.38 11.57
N LYS A 30 -2.00 -7.51 11.55
CA LYS A 30 -0.69 -7.56 10.92
C LYS A 30 -0.88 -7.45 9.41
N GLY A 31 0.08 -6.86 8.73
CA GLY A 31 -0.02 -6.66 7.29
C GLY A 31 1.14 -5.84 6.75
N PRO A 32 1.10 -5.57 5.44
CA PRO A 32 2.16 -4.85 4.76
C PRO A 32 2.19 -3.38 5.17
N ILE A 33 3.36 -2.77 5.00
CA ILE A 33 3.47 -1.31 4.87
C ILE A 33 3.38 -1.00 3.37
N THR A 34 2.52 -0.04 3.02
CA THR A 34 2.35 0.40 1.64
C THR A 34 2.85 1.83 1.48
N LEU A 35 3.66 2.05 0.46
CA LEU A 35 4.11 3.37 0.00
C LEU A 35 3.27 3.83 -1.20
N PHE A 36 2.65 4.99 -1.03
CA PHE A 36 1.97 5.71 -2.09
C PHE A 36 2.77 6.98 -2.42
N ARG A 37 3.34 7.00 -3.63
CA ARG A 37 4.13 8.10 -4.18
C ARG A 37 3.51 8.60 -5.47
N GLY A 38 3.54 9.93 -5.67
CA GLY A 38 3.06 10.60 -6.88
C GLY A 38 1.80 11.44 -6.64
N ASN A 39 1.14 11.86 -7.73
CA ASN A 39 -0.05 12.70 -7.64
C ASN A 39 -1.18 12.00 -6.89
N PHE A 40 -1.72 12.69 -5.89
CA PHE A 40 -2.85 12.22 -5.13
C PHE A 40 -4.13 12.25 -5.98
N ALA A 41 -4.51 11.08 -6.51
CA ALA A 41 -5.83 10.85 -7.07
C ALA A 41 -6.61 9.97 -6.11
N LEU A 42 -7.81 10.41 -5.70
CA LEU A 42 -8.60 9.75 -4.66
C LEU A 42 -8.86 8.27 -4.99
N GLU A 43 -9.17 7.95 -6.23
CA GLU A 43 -9.38 6.58 -6.72
C GLU A 43 -8.13 5.68 -6.55
N LEU A 44 -6.96 6.20 -6.93
CA LEU A 44 -5.70 5.46 -6.79
C LEU A 44 -5.32 5.26 -5.32
N PHE A 45 -5.58 6.28 -4.50
CA PHE A 45 -5.34 6.21 -3.06
C PHE A 45 -6.27 5.18 -2.40
N HIS A 46 -7.56 5.20 -2.73
CA HIS A 46 -8.52 4.23 -2.24
C HIS A 46 -8.13 2.80 -2.65
N ARG A 47 -7.70 2.61 -3.89
CA ARG A 47 -7.21 1.31 -4.38
C ARG A 47 -5.95 0.84 -3.63
N ALA A 48 -5.01 1.74 -3.34
CA ALA A 48 -3.83 1.42 -2.52
C ALA A 48 -4.22 0.98 -1.11
N ALA A 49 -5.19 1.63 -0.48
CA ALA A 49 -5.71 1.24 0.82
C ALA A 49 -6.39 -0.14 0.76
N SER A 50 -7.22 -0.41 -0.25
CA SER A 50 -7.85 -1.73 -0.47
C SER A 50 -6.85 -2.84 -0.74
N PHE A 51 -5.74 -2.58 -1.44
CA PHE A 51 -4.65 -3.54 -1.58
C PHE A 51 -3.92 -3.80 -0.26
N THR A 52 -3.66 -2.74 0.51
CA THR A 52 -3.05 -2.86 1.84
C THR A 52 -3.91 -3.75 2.76
N ALA A 53 -5.23 -3.59 2.71
CA ALA A 53 -6.19 -4.44 3.41
C ALA A 53 -6.15 -5.89 2.94
N ARG A 54 -6.17 -6.13 1.63
CA ARG A 54 -6.17 -7.48 1.03
C ARG A 54 -4.95 -8.30 1.43
N TYR A 55 -3.77 -7.68 1.50
CA TYR A 55 -2.53 -8.38 1.84
C TYR A 55 -2.26 -8.45 3.35
N SER A 56 -3.22 -8.04 4.19
CA SER A 56 -3.13 -8.12 5.64
C SER A 56 -3.82 -9.37 6.19
N ASP A 57 -3.66 -9.61 7.49
CA ASP A 57 -4.37 -10.66 8.24
C ASP A 57 -5.85 -10.28 8.53
N ALA A 58 -6.36 -9.19 7.95
CA ALA A 58 -7.73 -8.74 8.20
C ALA A 58 -8.76 -9.55 7.40
N PRO A 59 -9.97 -9.77 7.94
CA PRO A 59 -11.02 -10.50 7.23
C PRO A 59 -11.43 -9.79 5.93
N GLU A 60 -11.47 -10.53 4.82
CA GLU A 60 -11.78 -9.98 3.49
C GLU A 60 -13.25 -9.56 3.33
N ASP A 61 -14.15 -10.14 4.13
CA ASP A 61 -15.59 -9.89 4.10
C ASP A 61 -16.01 -8.62 4.85
N LYS A 62 -15.05 -7.92 5.48
CA LYS A 62 -15.31 -6.75 6.33
C LYS A 62 -14.64 -5.49 5.82
N GLU A 63 -15.24 -4.35 6.15
CA GLU A 63 -14.53 -3.08 6.10
C GLU A 63 -13.53 -2.99 7.25
N VAL A 64 -12.31 -2.56 6.92
CA VAL A 64 -11.20 -2.43 7.86
C VAL A 64 -10.69 -1.00 7.87
N GLU A 65 -10.19 -0.54 9.02
CA GLU A 65 -9.55 0.77 9.13
C GLU A 65 -8.10 0.67 8.63
N VAL A 66 -7.77 1.48 7.63
CA VAL A 66 -6.40 1.71 7.17
C VAL A 66 -5.94 3.06 7.71
N GLU A 67 -4.84 3.05 8.44
CA GLU A 67 -4.13 4.24 8.87
C GLU A 67 -3.20 4.72 7.78
N TYR A 68 -3.10 6.03 7.59
CA TYR A 68 -2.15 6.64 6.67
C TYR A 68 -1.61 7.95 7.20
N TRP A 69 -0.37 8.27 6.84
CA TRP A 69 0.29 9.52 7.19
C TRP A 69 1.28 9.92 6.11
N GLN A 70 1.54 11.21 6.00
CA GLN A 70 2.57 11.75 5.12
C GLN A 70 3.93 11.68 5.82
N VAL A 71 4.98 11.26 5.12
CA VAL A 71 6.36 11.22 5.65
C VAL A 71 6.96 12.64 5.62
N PRO A 72 7.76 13.04 6.63
CA PRO A 72 8.18 12.25 7.79
C PRO A 72 7.22 12.29 8.99
N GLU A 73 6.46 13.37 9.18
CA GLU A 73 5.77 13.66 10.45
C GLU A 73 4.30 14.08 10.26
N GLY A 74 3.65 13.58 9.22
CA GLY A 74 2.23 13.83 8.98
C GLY A 74 1.35 13.25 10.08
N GLU A 75 0.22 13.91 10.33
CA GLU A 75 -0.82 13.40 11.22
C GLU A 75 -1.36 12.05 10.71
N ILE A 76 -1.57 11.12 11.63
CA ILE A 76 -2.18 9.82 11.33
C ILE A 76 -3.67 10.02 11.07
N LYS A 77 -4.08 9.78 9.83
CA LYS A 77 -5.47 9.78 9.38
C LYS A 77 -5.94 8.34 9.14
N LYS A 78 -7.26 8.17 8.99
CA LYS A 78 -7.90 6.86 8.82
C LYS A 78 -8.86 6.88 7.64
N ILE A 79 -8.91 5.77 6.92
CA ILE A 79 -9.92 5.49 5.88
C ILE A 79 -10.46 4.07 6.10
N LYS A 80 -11.75 3.88 5.88
CA LYS A 80 -12.37 2.54 5.89
C LYS A 80 -12.45 2.03 4.47
N VAL A 81 -12.00 0.80 4.25
CA VAL A 81 -12.01 0.15 2.93
C VAL A 81 -12.36 -1.32 3.08
N LYS A 82 -12.93 -1.90 2.01
CA LYS A 82 -12.95 -3.35 1.83
C LYS A 82 -11.65 -3.81 1.17
N ALA A 83 -11.28 -5.07 1.41
CA ALA A 83 -10.19 -5.71 0.68
C ALA A 83 -10.46 -5.65 -0.83
N ALA A 84 -9.44 -5.33 -1.63
CA ALA A 84 -9.54 -5.29 -3.09
C ALA A 84 -10.01 -6.63 -3.65
N GLY A 85 -10.82 -6.67 -4.71
CA GLY A 85 -11.24 -7.92 -5.35
C GLY A 85 -10.09 -8.62 -6.09
N VAL A 86 -10.24 -9.91 -6.42
CA VAL A 86 -9.22 -10.66 -7.19
C VAL A 86 -8.93 -10.00 -8.54
N GLU A 87 -9.97 -9.55 -9.24
CA GLU A 87 -9.85 -8.85 -10.53
C GLU A 87 -9.02 -7.55 -10.43
N ASP A 88 -9.10 -6.84 -9.30
CA ASP A 88 -8.34 -5.60 -9.08
C ASP A 88 -6.86 -5.90 -8.88
N ILE A 89 -6.53 -7.05 -8.30
CA ILE A 89 -5.15 -7.48 -8.06
C ILE A 89 -4.51 -7.85 -9.40
N GLU A 90 -5.17 -8.65 -10.23
CA GLU A 90 -4.63 -9.13 -11.51
C GLU A 90 -4.26 -7.98 -12.45
N LYS A 91 -5.10 -6.95 -12.55
CA LYS A 91 -4.84 -5.75 -13.37
C LYS A 91 -3.70 -4.88 -12.86
N SER A 92 -3.17 -5.15 -11.67
CA SER A 92 -2.10 -4.37 -11.02
C SER A 92 -0.79 -5.15 -10.85
N ARG A 93 -0.77 -6.43 -11.23
CA ARG A 93 0.45 -7.24 -11.24
C ARG A 93 1.36 -6.77 -12.37
N ILE A 94 2.51 -6.24 -11.99
CA ILE A 94 3.67 -6.16 -12.87
C ILE A 94 4.40 -7.48 -12.66
N GLU A 95 4.35 -8.38 -13.65
CA GLU A 95 5.29 -9.49 -13.75
C GLU A 95 6.66 -8.89 -14.07
N ASP A 96 7.69 -9.37 -13.40
CA ASP A 96 9.03 -8.80 -13.37
C ASP A 96 9.48 -8.22 -14.72
N ALA A 97 9.82 -6.94 -14.74
CA ALA A 97 10.53 -6.32 -15.84
C ALA A 97 11.98 -6.83 -15.86
N HIS A 98 12.17 -8.08 -16.24
CA HIS A 98 13.45 -8.69 -16.59
C HIS A 98 13.50 -8.85 -18.11
N GLU A 99 13.66 -7.74 -18.83
CA GLU A 99 14.32 -7.59 -20.15
C GLU A 99 13.88 -6.26 -20.78
N ALA A 100 14.71 -5.22 -20.66
CA ALA A 100 14.82 -4.13 -21.66
C ALA A 100 15.81 -3.04 -21.20
N PHE A 101 17.07 -3.41 -20.97
CA PHE A 101 18.21 -2.50 -21.25
C PHE A 101 19.52 -3.29 -21.31
N CYS A 102 19.64 -4.12 -22.35
CA CYS A 102 20.93 -4.58 -22.87
C CYS A 102 20.90 -4.37 -24.39
N LEU A 103 20.88 -3.10 -24.80
CA LEU A 103 21.32 -2.66 -26.12
C LEU A 103 22.24 -1.45 -25.92
#